data_AF-A0AA96X7J6-F1
#
_entry.id   AF-A0AA96X7J6-F1
#
_cell.length_a   1.000
_cell.length_b   1.000
_cell.length_c   1.000
_cell.angle_alpha   90.00
_cell.angle_beta   90.00
_cell.angle_gamma   90.00
#
_symmetry.space_group_name_H-M   'P 1'
#
loop_
_entity.id
_entity.type
_entity.pdbx_description
1 polymer ?
#
loop_
_entity_poly.entity_id
_entity_poly.type
_entity_poly.pdbx_seq_one_letter_code
_entity_poly.pdbx_strand_id
1 'polypeptide(L)'
;MPVRELDLVKIFAPEGTNVGDAPSLVISAHGAATKQVFYNKGHGGDNLLFFAPHGYTLEDPGLQDVVDGKAKVHEHIGKGKICRNYMLKKFQGYHGSTAGQIFGRLSRRFINDGESYAQIQNVVDEAHKHNVKAIRNQARLQQYDLNDPFQKSLYDAKVGASLYTTKMEANFLTIRNRHNQKSPTLADVLNILHRNNLHYENIYCSFCRNELSVGNLILGTPSWDSKKRKVNT
;
A
#
# COMPACT_ATOMS: atom_id res chain seq x y z
N MET A 1 -4.09 -19.73 -5.18
CA MET A 1 -3.33 -18.52 -4.81
C MET A 1 -4.34 -17.43 -4.49
N PRO A 2 -4.24 -16.72 -3.35
CA PRO A 2 -5.16 -15.64 -2.92
C PRO A 2 -4.91 -14.34 -3.72
N VAL A 3 -4.76 -14.51 -5.03
CA VAL A 3 -4.34 -13.48 -5.95
C VAL A 3 -5.43 -13.35 -6.99
N ARG A 4 -6.08 -12.19 -7.02
CA ARG A 4 -7.10 -11.89 -8.01
C ARG A 4 -6.50 -11.01 -9.09
N GLU A 5 -6.40 -11.58 -10.28
CA GLU A 5 -6.00 -10.86 -11.46
C GLU A 5 -7.24 -10.29 -12.15
N LEU A 6 -7.35 -8.96 -12.17
CA LEU A 6 -8.34 -8.24 -12.95
C LEU A 6 -7.65 -7.63 -14.17
N ASP A 7 -8.40 -6.94 -15.01
CA ASP A 7 -7.93 -6.50 -16.33
C ASP A 7 -6.57 -5.77 -16.26
N LEU A 8 -6.51 -4.64 -15.55
CA LEU A 8 -5.30 -3.82 -15.44
C LEU A 8 -4.59 -3.93 -14.09
N VAL A 9 -5.13 -4.72 -13.15
CA VAL A 9 -4.63 -4.76 -11.76
C VAL A 9 -4.51 -6.19 -11.24
N LYS A 10 -3.58 -6.38 -10.31
CA LYS A 10 -3.37 -7.63 -9.58
C LYS A 10 -3.47 -7.35 -8.10
N ILE A 11 -4.35 -8.08 -7.42
CA ILE A 11 -4.64 -7.89 -5.99
C ILE A 11 -4.16 -9.12 -5.23
N PHE A 12 -3.44 -8.91 -4.15
CA PHE A 12 -2.87 -9.90 -3.26
C PHE A 12 -3.60 -9.83 -1.92
N ALA A 13 -4.15 -10.96 -1.49
CA ALA A 13 -4.70 -11.15 -0.16
C ALA A 13 -3.83 -12.16 0.62
N PRO A 14 -3.90 -12.17 1.95
CA PRO A 14 -3.21 -13.17 2.75
C PRO A 14 -3.62 -14.59 2.40
N GLU A 15 -2.69 -15.53 2.52
CA GLU A 15 -2.99 -16.96 2.42
C GLU A 15 -4.12 -17.36 3.38
N GLY A 16 -5.12 -18.08 2.86
CA GLY A 16 -6.30 -18.49 3.63
C GLY A 16 -7.43 -17.46 3.69
N THR A 17 -7.31 -16.31 3.03
CA THR A 17 -8.34 -15.26 2.95
C THR A 17 -8.77 -14.99 1.51
N ASN A 18 -9.90 -14.29 1.31
CA ASN A 18 -10.32 -13.84 -0.02
C ASN A 18 -9.95 -12.38 -0.27
N VAL A 19 -9.76 -12.05 -1.55
CA VAL A 19 -9.64 -10.66 -1.98
C VAL A 19 -10.95 -9.93 -1.72
N GLY A 20 -10.88 -8.82 -0.98
CA GLY A 20 -12.03 -8.04 -0.53
C GLY A 20 -12.45 -8.29 0.92
N ASP A 21 -11.91 -9.31 1.59
CA ASP A 21 -12.25 -9.57 3.01
C ASP A 21 -11.58 -8.55 3.94
N ALA A 22 -10.42 -8.00 3.54
CA ALA A 22 -9.71 -7.00 4.33
C ALA A 22 -10.40 -5.62 4.26
N PRO A 23 -10.46 -4.85 5.37
CA PRO A 23 -11.08 -3.53 5.38
C PRO A 23 -10.30 -2.50 4.56
N SER A 24 -9.00 -2.74 4.35
CA SER A 24 -8.10 -1.80 3.68
C SER A 24 -7.46 -2.38 2.43
N LEU A 25 -7.09 -1.48 1.50
CA LEU A 25 -6.30 -1.78 0.31
C LEU A 25 -5.10 -0.85 0.23
N VAL A 26 -3.92 -1.38 -0.07
CA VAL A 26 -2.74 -0.59 -0.41
C VAL A 26 -2.50 -0.67 -1.91
N ILE A 27 -2.49 0.47 -2.59
CA ILE A 27 -2.07 0.58 -3.99
C ILE A 27 -0.57 0.87 -4.01
N SER A 28 0.24 -0.11 -4.42
CA SER A 28 1.67 0.04 -4.70
C SER A 28 1.90 0.17 -6.22
N ALA A 29 2.23 1.39 -6.65
CA ALA A 29 2.35 1.75 -8.05
C ALA A 29 3.34 2.92 -8.24
N HIS A 30 3.79 3.13 -9.47
CA HIS A 30 4.21 4.47 -9.86
C HIS A 30 2.98 5.31 -10.16
N GLY A 31 3.02 6.58 -9.77
CA GLY A 31 1.93 7.52 -9.96
C GLY A 31 2.45 8.78 -10.62
N ALA A 32 1.63 9.38 -11.46
CA ALA A 32 1.89 10.70 -11.98
C ALA A 32 0.57 11.45 -12.18
N ALA A 33 0.53 12.69 -11.73
CA ALA A 33 -0.64 13.53 -11.79
C ALA A 33 -1.05 13.78 -13.25
N THR A 34 -2.36 13.72 -13.46
CA THR A 34 -2.99 14.14 -14.71
C THR A 34 -3.62 15.51 -14.50
N LYS A 35 -4.03 16.17 -15.59
CA LYS A 35 -4.85 17.40 -15.52
C LYS A 35 -6.31 17.14 -15.11
N GLN A 36 -6.70 15.88 -14.94
CA GLN A 36 -8.07 15.48 -14.64
C GLN A 36 -8.31 15.39 -13.13
N VAL A 37 -9.56 15.61 -12.75
CA VAL A 37 -10.08 15.35 -11.41
C VAL A 37 -11.31 14.45 -11.53
N PHE A 38 -11.66 13.76 -10.44
CA PHE A 38 -12.88 12.97 -10.34
C PHE A 38 -13.51 13.13 -8.96
N TYR A 39 -14.81 12.88 -8.85
CA TYR A 39 -15.49 12.78 -7.55
C TYR A 39 -15.29 11.38 -6.98
N ASN A 40 -14.78 11.27 -5.75
CA ASN A 40 -14.76 10.01 -5.04
C ASN A 40 -16.19 9.59 -4.68
N LYS A 41 -16.78 8.72 -5.48
CA LYS A 41 -18.16 8.22 -5.26
C LYS A 41 -18.24 7.11 -4.20
N GLY A 42 -17.13 6.74 -3.56
CA GLY A 42 -17.04 5.51 -2.77
C GLY A 42 -16.94 4.27 -3.66
N HIS A 43 -16.56 4.41 -4.93
CA HIS A 43 -16.39 3.28 -5.84
C HIS A 43 -15.09 2.56 -5.51
N GLY A 44 -15.19 1.30 -5.12
CA GLY A 44 -14.00 0.53 -4.75
C GLY A 44 -13.46 0.87 -3.37
N GLY A 45 -13.66 2.10 -2.89
CA GLY A 45 -13.52 2.41 -1.47
C GLY A 45 -13.92 3.82 -1.05
N ASP A 46 -14.19 3.97 0.23
CA ASP A 46 -14.78 5.19 0.81
C ASP A 46 -13.73 6.30 1.03
N ASN A 47 -12.54 5.93 1.48
CA ASN A 47 -11.46 6.86 1.81
C ASN A 47 -10.23 6.64 0.95
N LEU A 48 -9.72 7.71 0.33
CA LEU A 48 -8.42 7.70 -0.37
C LEU A 48 -7.39 8.40 0.52
N LEU A 49 -6.36 7.68 0.94
CA LEU A 49 -5.31 8.17 1.84
C LEU A 49 -3.97 8.22 1.10
N PHE A 50 -3.36 9.41 0.99
CA PHE A 50 -2.12 9.62 0.25
C PHE A 50 -0.94 9.86 1.18
N PHE A 51 0.20 9.22 0.92
CA PHE A 51 1.42 9.38 1.73
C PHE A 51 2.27 10.61 1.39
N ALA A 52 2.05 11.23 0.23
CA ALA A 52 2.73 12.45 -0.20
C ALA A 52 1.72 13.55 -0.54
N PRO A 53 2.09 14.85 -0.47
CA PRO A 53 1.32 15.93 -1.05
C PRO A 53 1.26 15.82 -2.58
N HIS A 54 0.25 16.44 -3.19
CA HIS A 54 0.23 16.60 -4.64
C HIS A 54 1.40 17.47 -5.13
N GLY A 55 2.03 17.09 -6.24
CA GLY A 55 3.21 17.75 -6.80
C GLY A 55 4.54 17.13 -6.37
N TYR A 56 4.53 16.19 -5.41
CA TYR A 56 5.73 15.61 -4.83
C TYR A 56 6.01 14.19 -5.35
N THR A 57 7.29 13.87 -5.45
CA THR A 57 7.76 12.48 -5.54
C THR A 57 7.65 11.88 -4.15
N LEU A 58 7.00 10.72 -4.02
CA LEU A 58 7.00 9.99 -2.75
C LEU A 58 8.31 9.21 -2.67
N GLU A 59 9.11 9.47 -1.62
CA GLU A 59 10.18 8.54 -1.26
C GLU A 59 9.52 7.23 -0.82
N ASP A 60 9.90 6.14 -1.47
CA ASP A 60 9.27 4.85 -1.26
C ASP A 60 9.30 4.47 0.22
N PRO A 61 8.14 4.44 0.91
CA PRO A 61 8.11 4.02 2.29
C PRO A 61 8.53 2.55 2.46
N GLY A 62 8.35 1.73 1.43
CA GLY A 62 8.40 0.28 1.49
C GLY A 62 7.12 -0.31 2.08
N LEU A 63 6.65 -1.43 1.52
CA LEU A 63 5.40 -2.08 1.95
C LEU A 63 5.39 -2.42 3.44
N GLN A 64 6.52 -2.86 4.00
CA GLN A 64 6.58 -3.23 5.41
C GLN A 64 6.29 -2.05 6.33
N ASP A 65 6.83 -0.86 6.02
CA ASP A 65 6.66 0.32 6.84
C ASP A 65 5.27 0.96 6.67
N VAL A 66 4.61 0.72 5.53
CA VAL A 66 3.18 1.01 5.35
C VAL A 66 2.34 0.13 6.27
N VAL A 67 2.60 -1.17 6.28
CA VAL A 67 1.85 -2.14 7.10
C VAL A 67 2.12 -1.99 8.59
N ASP A 68 3.34 -1.65 8.96
CA ASP A 68 3.74 -1.36 10.34
C ASP A 68 3.23 0.03 10.83
N GLY A 69 2.57 0.81 9.97
CA GLY A 69 2.05 2.15 10.32
C GLY A 69 3.14 3.22 10.54
N LYS A 70 4.37 2.97 10.07
CA LYS A 70 5.48 3.93 10.14
C LYS A 70 5.36 5.02 9.07
N ALA A 71 4.89 4.66 7.87
CA ALA A 71 4.54 5.65 6.84
C ALA A 71 3.31 6.45 7.30
N LYS A 72 3.38 7.78 7.21
CA LYS A 72 2.30 8.66 7.69
C LYS A 72 1.51 9.23 6.52
N VAL A 73 0.19 9.07 6.59
CA VAL A 73 -0.75 9.69 5.64
C VAL A 73 -0.59 11.21 5.71
N HIS A 74 -0.48 11.82 4.54
CA HIS A 74 -0.42 13.27 4.36
C HIS A 74 -1.80 13.86 4.06
N GLU A 75 -2.57 13.23 3.16
CA GLU A 75 -3.88 13.73 2.72
C GLU A 75 -4.92 12.63 2.76
N HIS A 76 -6.13 13.00 3.18
CA HIS A 76 -7.31 12.14 3.20
C HIS A 76 -8.41 12.75 2.34
N ILE A 77 -8.94 11.98 1.40
CA ILE A 77 -10.05 12.35 0.52
C ILE A 77 -11.19 11.35 0.73
N GLY A 78 -12.18 11.75 1.52
CA GLY A 78 -13.37 10.94 1.78
C GLY A 78 -14.37 10.92 0.62
N LYS A 79 -15.41 10.09 0.78
CA LYS A 79 -16.54 9.98 -0.14
C LYS A 79 -17.23 11.33 -0.36
N GLY A 80 -17.63 11.59 -1.60
CA GLY A 80 -18.26 12.82 -2.06
C GLY A 80 -17.28 13.98 -2.32
N LYS A 81 -15.97 13.81 -2.05
CA LYS A 81 -14.96 14.85 -2.28
C LYS A 81 -14.29 14.70 -3.65
N ILE A 82 -13.76 15.82 -4.15
CA ILE A 82 -13.00 15.86 -5.40
C ILE A 82 -11.59 15.33 -5.14
N CYS A 83 -11.13 14.43 -6.00
CA CYS A 83 -9.79 13.87 -6.01
C CYS A 83 -9.11 14.20 -7.35
N ARG A 84 -7.82 14.54 -7.30
CA ARG A 84 -7.01 14.58 -8.52
C ARG A 84 -6.82 13.17 -9.07
N ASN A 85 -6.76 13.06 -10.40
CA ASN A 85 -6.56 11.78 -11.03
C ASN A 85 -5.06 11.56 -11.32
N TYR A 86 -4.62 10.32 -11.16
CA TYR A 86 -3.22 9.91 -11.29
C TYR A 86 -3.13 8.77 -12.28
N MET A 87 -2.23 8.87 -13.26
CA MET A 87 -1.88 7.74 -14.11
C MET A 87 -1.01 6.78 -13.30
N LEU A 88 -1.40 5.51 -13.26
CA LEU A 88 -0.75 4.49 -12.47
C LEU A 88 -0.01 3.50 -13.36
N LYS A 89 1.25 3.23 -13.02
CA LYS A 89 2.10 2.25 -13.71
C LYS A 89 2.61 1.21 -12.71
N LYS A 90 2.98 0.06 -13.24
CA LYS A 90 3.54 -1.04 -12.47
C LYS A 90 4.78 -0.56 -11.69
N PHE A 91 4.81 -0.83 -10.38
CA PHE A 91 5.91 -0.44 -9.49
C PHE A 91 7.17 -1.31 -9.65
N GLN A 92 7.06 -2.44 -10.35
CA GLN A 92 8.14 -3.43 -10.39
C GLN A 92 9.39 -2.92 -11.07
N GLY A 93 10.51 -3.22 -10.40
CA GLY A 93 11.87 -2.88 -10.76
C GLY A 93 12.23 -3.18 -12.21
N TYR A 94 13.20 -2.41 -12.66
CA TYR A 94 13.69 -2.24 -14.01
C TYR A 94 14.36 -3.51 -14.56
N HIS A 95 13.57 -4.52 -14.92
CA HIS A 95 14.04 -5.68 -15.67
C HIS A 95 13.25 -5.81 -16.97
N GLY A 96 13.88 -5.40 -18.07
CA GLY A 96 13.37 -5.70 -19.42
C GLY A 96 13.99 -4.95 -20.59
N SER A 97 14.73 -3.85 -20.40
CA SER A 97 15.38 -3.14 -21.51
C SER A 97 16.89 -3.05 -21.34
N THR A 98 17.62 -3.16 -22.46
CA THR A 98 19.09 -3.02 -22.56
C THR A 98 19.58 -1.69 -21.98
N ALA A 99 18.80 -0.61 -22.16
CA ALA A 99 19.04 0.69 -21.54
C ALA A 99 19.12 0.59 -20.01
N GLY A 100 18.38 -0.37 -19.43
CA GLY A 100 18.30 -0.51 -18.00
C GLY A 100 19.41 -1.27 -17.31
N GLN A 101 20.12 -2.10 -18.05
CA GLN A 101 21.36 -2.69 -17.56
C GLN A 101 22.50 -1.67 -17.47
N ILE A 102 22.46 -0.62 -18.30
CA ILE A 102 23.51 0.41 -18.34
C ILE A 102 23.25 1.49 -17.27
N PHE A 103 22.03 2.06 -17.22
CA PHE A 103 21.70 3.10 -16.24
C PHE A 103 21.51 2.56 -14.81
N GLY A 104 21.08 1.30 -14.64
CA GLY A 104 20.95 0.65 -13.34
C GLY A 104 22.28 0.45 -12.59
N ARG A 105 23.43 0.59 -13.26
CA ARG A 105 24.75 0.59 -12.60
C ARG A 105 25.07 1.92 -11.92
N LEU A 106 24.52 3.03 -12.41
CA LEU A 106 24.78 4.38 -11.87
C LEU A 106 23.77 4.79 -10.79
N SER A 107 22.52 4.33 -10.88
CA SER A 107 21.46 4.65 -9.90
C SER A 107 21.36 3.66 -8.73
N ARG A 108 22.24 2.66 -8.66
CA ARG A 108 22.22 1.55 -7.68
C ARG A 108 22.29 2.00 -6.21
N ARG A 109 22.65 3.26 -5.95
CA ARG A 109 22.69 3.86 -4.60
C ARG A 109 21.36 4.45 -4.12
N PHE A 110 20.33 4.51 -4.96
CA PHE A 110 19.09 5.26 -4.66
C PHE A 110 17.78 4.49 -4.87
N ILE A 111 17.83 3.22 -5.26
CA ILE A 111 16.62 2.42 -5.53
C ILE A 111 16.84 1.04 -4.90
N ASN A 112 16.20 0.78 -3.77
CA ASN A 112 16.05 -0.58 -3.26
C ASN A 112 15.24 -1.37 -4.31
N ASP A 113 15.73 -2.56 -4.67
CA ASP A 113 15.22 -3.42 -5.73
C ASP A 113 13.68 -3.47 -5.75
N GLY A 114 13.07 -3.04 -6.86
CA GLY A 114 11.61 -2.86 -6.93
C GLY A 114 10.82 -4.11 -6.57
N GLU A 115 9.64 -3.92 -5.99
CA GLU A 115 8.83 -4.96 -5.35
C GLU A 115 8.40 -6.08 -6.31
N SER A 116 9.00 -7.26 -6.17
CA SER A 116 8.52 -8.48 -6.81
C SER A 116 7.14 -8.87 -6.26
N TYR A 117 6.36 -9.64 -7.03
CA TYR A 117 5.07 -10.16 -6.54
C TYR A 117 5.25 -11.06 -5.32
N ALA A 118 6.38 -11.76 -5.23
CA ALA A 118 6.73 -12.57 -4.07
C ALA A 118 6.94 -11.70 -2.82
N GLN A 119 7.61 -10.55 -2.95
CA GLN A 119 7.76 -9.60 -1.84
C GLN A 119 6.42 -9.03 -1.39
N ILE A 120 5.54 -8.66 -2.32
CA ILE A 120 4.18 -8.19 -1.98
C ILE A 120 3.43 -9.28 -1.20
N GLN A 121 3.40 -10.51 -1.71
CA GLN A 121 2.71 -11.63 -1.05
C GLN A 121 3.29 -11.90 0.34
N ASN A 122 4.62 -11.93 0.47
CA ASN A 122 5.28 -12.15 1.76
C ASN A 122 4.90 -11.09 2.81
N VAL A 123 4.86 -9.81 2.43
CA VAL A 123 4.48 -8.73 3.37
C VAL A 123 3.04 -8.91 3.83
N VAL A 124 2.13 -9.24 2.92
CA VAL A 124 0.72 -9.47 3.24
C VAL A 124 0.54 -10.68 4.16
N ASP A 125 1.23 -11.78 3.88
CA ASP A 125 1.13 -13.01 4.68
C ASP A 125 1.74 -12.82 6.07
N GLU A 126 2.90 -12.18 6.18
CA GLU A 126 3.54 -11.94 7.47
C GLU A 126 2.74 -10.97 8.34
N ALA A 127 2.07 -9.98 7.74
CA ALA A 127 1.15 -9.10 8.45
C ALA A 127 -0.05 -9.87 9.01
N HIS A 128 -0.68 -10.72 8.20
CA HIS A 128 -1.80 -11.53 8.61
C HIS A 128 -1.42 -12.54 9.69
N LYS A 129 -0.32 -13.30 9.50
CA LYS A 129 0.20 -14.24 10.51
C LYS A 129 0.49 -13.56 11.84
N HIS A 130 1.06 -12.36 11.81
CA HIS A 130 1.31 -11.57 13.01
C HIS A 130 0.00 -11.24 13.74
N ASN A 131 -1.02 -10.77 13.01
CA ASN A 131 -2.31 -10.44 13.59
C ASN A 131 -3.05 -11.67 14.15
N VAL A 132 -3.05 -12.79 13.41
CA VAL A 132 -3.63 -14.06 13.89
C VAL A 132 -2.94 -14.53 15.18
N LYS A 133 -1.61 -14.40 15.26
CA LYS A 133 -0.86 -14.74 16.48
C LYS A 133 -1.22 -13.80 17.64
N ALA A 134 -1.35 -12.50 17.38
CA ALA A 134 -1.75 -11.52 18.39
C ALA A 134 -3.15 -11.83 18.95
N ILE A 135 -4.14 -12.08 18.06
CA ILE A 135 -5.51 -12.45 18.45
C ILE A 135 -5.53 -13.75 19.26
N ARG A 136 -4.81 -14.78 18.82
CA ARG A 136 -4.72 -16.06 19.56
C ARG A 136 -4.09 -15.88 20.94
N ASN A 137 -3.06 -15.03 21.05
CA ASN A 137 -2.44 -14.72 22.33
C ASN A 137 -3.42 -13.99 23.24
N GLN A 138 -4.16 -13.01 22.71
CA GLN A 138 -5.17 -12.27 23.46
C GLN A 138 -6.32 -13.18 23.94
N ALA A 139 -6.80 -14.11 23.11
CA ALA A 139 -7.81 -15.08 23.51
C ALA A 139 -7.32 -16.03 24.61
N ARG A 140 -6.03 -16.41 24.58
CA ARG A 140 -5.42 -17.20 25.67
C ARG A 140 -5.32 -16.42 26.98
N LEU A 141 -5.11 -15.10 26.92
CA LEU A 141 -5.06 -14.28 28.12
C LEU A 141 -6.40 -14.26 28.88
N GLN A 142 -7.51 -14.39 28.17
CA GLN A 142 -8.85 -14.46 28.77
C GLN A 142 -9.11 -15.76 29.56
N GLN A 143 -8.24 -16.76 29.44
CA GLN A 143 -8.37 -18.04 30.15
C GLN A 143 -7.77 -18.01 31.57
N TYR A 144 -7.03 -16.95 31.93
CA TYR A 144 -6.46 -16.80 33.26
C TYR A 144 -7.54 -16.35 34.26
N ASP A 145 -7.59 -17.02 35.42
CA ASP A 145 -8.37 -16.55 36.57
C ASP A 145 -7.59 -15.46 37.29
N LEU A 146 -8.08 -14.22 37.21
CA LEU A 146 -7.44 -13.05 37.81
C LEU A 146 -7.57 -13.01 39.35
N ASN A 147 -8.39 -13.89 39.93
CA ASN A 147 -8.50 -14.03 41.38
C ASN A 147 -7.43 -14.95 41.96
N ASP A 148 -6.75 -15.77 41.13
CA ASP A 148 -5.59 -16.56 41.52
C ASP A 148 -4.32 -15.69 41.40
N PRO A 149 -3.58 -15.42 42.51
CA PRO A 149 -2.41 -14.54 42.49
C PRO A 149 -1.26 -15.01 41.58
N PHE A 150 -1.10 -16.33 41.41
CA PHE A 150 -0.08 -16.89 40.52
C PHE A 150 -0.48 -16.69 39.06
N GLN A 151 -1.74 -16.97 38.73
CA GLN A 151 -2.28 -16.73 37.38
C GLN A 151 -2.30 -15.24 37.02
N LYS A 152 -2.61 -14.37 37.97
CA LYS A 152 -2.55 -12.91 37.79
C LYS A 152 -1.12 -12.44 37.46
N SER A 153 -0.12 -12.95 38.17
CA SER A 153 1.30 -12.64 37.87
C SER A 153 1.70 -13.10 36.45
N LEU A 154 1.26 -14.29 36.03
CA LEU A 154 1.49 -14.77 34.67
C LEU A 154 0.75 -13.94 33.61
N TYR A 155 -0.48 -13.51 33.91
CA TYR A 155 -1.25 -12.62 33.05
C TYR A 155 -0.54 -11.28 32.87
N ASP A 156 -0.13 -10.62 33.97
CA ASP A 156 0.55 -9.32 33.93
C ASP A 156 1.86 -9.40 33.13
N ALA A 157 2.66 -10.46 33.32
CA ALA A 157 3.89 -10.69 32.57
C ALA A 157 3.63 -10.89 31.06
N LYS A 158 2.54 -11.58 30.69
CA LYS A 158 2.21 -11.87 29.29
C LYS A 158 1.49 -10.71 28.59
N VAL A 159 0.70 -9.91 29.30
CA VAL A 159 0.06 -8.70 28.77
C VAL A 159 1.11 -7.67 28.36
N GLY A 160 2.13 -7.44 29.21
CA GLY A 160 3.24 -6.54 28.88
C GLY A 160 4.00 -6.97 27.61
N ALA A 161 4.17 -8.28 27.40
CA ALA A 161 4.73 -8.83 26.18
C ALA A 161 3.73 -8.88 24.99
N SER A 162 2.42 -8.84 25.26
CA SER A 162 1.33 -8.96 24.28
C SER A 162 0.80 -7.62 23.76
N LEU A 163 1.35 -6.47 24.18
CA LEU A 163 1.15 -5.16 23.54
C LEU A 163 1.76 -5.10 22.12
N TYR A 164 1.68 -6.21 21.38
CA TYR A 164 1.92 -6.23 19.95
C TYR A 164 0.90 -5.30 19.30
N THR A 165 1.37 -4.16 18.81
CA THR A 165 0.64 -3.35 17.85
C THR A 165 0.27 -4.25 16.68
N THR A 166 -1.02 -4.46 16.48
CA THR A 166 -1.53 -5.17 15.30
C THR A 166 -1.04 -4.45 14.05
N LYS A 167 -0.57 -5.22 13.07
CA LYS A 167 -0.20 -4.70 11.76
C LYS A 167 -1.46 -4.34 10.99
N MET A 168 -1.35 -3.41 10.04
CA MET A 168 -2.49 -3.08 9.18
C MET A 168 -2.96 -4.32 8.42
N GLU A 169 -4.25 -4.63 8.53
CA GLU A 169 -4.89 -5.67 7.74
C GLU A 169 -5.35 -5.08 6.41
N ALA A 170 -4.63 -5.41 5.33
CA ALA A 170 -4.91 -4.88 4.01
C ALA A 170 -4.64 -5.90 2.91
N ASN A 171 -5.39 -5.79 1.81
CA ASN A 171 -4.98 -6.34 0.53
C ASN A 171 -4.00 -5.40 -0.16
N PHE A 172 -3.20 -5.91 -1.09
CA PHE A 172 -2.26 -5.12 -1.87
C PHE A 172 -2.63 -5.17 -3.35
N LEU A 173 -2.66 -4.01 -4.00
CA LEU A 173 -2.92 -3.87 -5.42
C LEU A 173 -1.68 -3.31 -6.12
N THR A 174 -1.30 -3.92 -7.23
CA THR A 174 -0.34 -3.34 -8.16
C THR A 174 -0.88 -3.37 -9.58
N ILE A 175 -0.31 -2.52 -10.45
CA ILE A 175 -0.71 -2.41 -11.85
C ILE A 175 -0.05 -3.53 -12.67
N ARG A 176 -0.82 -4.15 -13.55
CA ARG A 176 -0.32 -5.15 -14.50
C ARG A 176 0.26 -4.45 -15.71
N ASN A 177 1.47 -4.85 -16.12
CA ASN A 177 2.03 -4.40 -17.39
C ASN A 177 1.50 -5.32 -18.49
N ARG A 178 0.57 -4.84 -19.32
CA ARG A 178 0.12 -5.55 -20.52
C ARG A 178 0.63 -4.82 -21.75
N HIS A 179 1.25 -5.56 -22.67
CA HIS A 179 1.73 -5.03 -23.94
C HIS A 179 0.56 -4.36 -24.69
N ASN A 180 0.79 -3.15 -25.23
CA ASN A 180 -0.21 -2.35 -25.96
C ASN A 180 -1.46 -1.88 -25.18
N GLN A 181 -1.51 -2.01 -23.85
CA GLN A 181 -2.58 -1.39 -23.07
C GLN A 181 -2.14 -0.07 -22.43
N LYS A 182 -3.05 0.90 -22.41
CA LYS A 182 -2.84 2.19 -21.74
C LYS A 182 -2.77 1.97 -20.24
N SER A 183 -1.88 2.71 -19.58
CA SER A 183 -1.79 2.73 -18.12
C SER A 183 -3.12 3.23 -17.52
N PRO A 184 -3.72 2.53 -16.55
CA PRO A 184 -4.95 2.97 -15.92
C PRO A 184 -4.71 4.25 -15.12
N THR A 185 -5.77 5.04 -14.93
CA THR A 185 -5.79 6.08 -13.93
C THR A 185 -6.28 5.55 -12.57
N LEU A 186 -6.10 6.31 -11.49
CA LEU A 186 -6.67 5.98 -10.18
C LEU A 186 -8.19 5.79 -10.28
N ALA A 187 -8.88 6.67 -11.01
CA ALA A 187 -10.31 6.54 -11.25
C ALA A 187 -10.66 5.22 -11.97
N ASP A 188 -9.85 4.78 -12.93
CA ASP A 188 -10.05 3.50 -13.62
C ASP A 188 -9.87 2.31 -12.67
N VAL A 189 -8.86 2.36 -11.80
CA VAL A 189 -8.64 1.33 -10.78
C VAL A 189 -9.84 1.24 -9.83
N LEU A 190 -10.32 2.37 -9.33
CA LEU A 190 -11.51 2.42 -8.46
C LEU A 190 -12.76 1.85 -9.15
N ASN A 191 -12.96 2.17 -10.44
CA ASN A 191 -14.05 1.61 -11.24
C ASN A 191 -13.86 0.11 -11.53
N ILE A 192 -12.63 -0.39 -11.66
CA ILE A 192 -12.35 -1.83 -11.79
C ILE A 192 -12.74 -2.55 -10.50
N LEU A 193 -12.36 -2.02 -9.32
CA LEU A 193 -12.74 -2.58 -8.03
C LEU A 193 -14.27 -2.63 -7.89
N HIS A 194 -14.94 -1.51 -8.12
CA HIS A 194 -16.39 -1.40 -8.00
C HIS A 194 -17.14 -2.39 -8.91
N ARG A 195 -16.76 -2.48 -10.20
CA ARG A 195 -17.38 -3.43 -11.15
C ARG A 195 -17.17 -4.90 -10.80
N ASN A 196 -16.19 -5.20 -9.94
CA ASN A 196 -15.87 -6.55 -9.48
C ASN A 196 -16.43 -6.83 -8.08
N ASN A 197 -17.32 -5.97 -7.57
CA ASN A 197 -17.90 -6.04 -6.23
C ASN A 197 -16.83 -6.08 -5.12
N LEU A 198 -15.72 -5.37 -5.32
CA LEU A 198 -14.69 -5.17 -4.32
C LEU A 198 -14.85 -3.76 -3.75
N HIS A 199 -15.01 -3.66 -2.44
CA HIS A 199 -15.14 -2.40 -1.71
C HIS A 199 -14.27 -2.42 -0.47
N TYR A 200 -13.49 -1.36 -0.26
CA TYR A 200 -12.61 -1.19 0.89
C TYR A 200 -12.98 0.08 1.65
N GLU A 201 -12.93 0.06 2.97
CA GLU A 201 -13.15 1.26 3.76
C GLU A 201 -12.05 2.29 3.49
N ASN A 202 -10.79 1.81 3.44
CA ASN A 202 -9.60 2.64 3.33
C ASN A 202 -8.69 2.18 2.17
N ILE A 203 -8.40 3.08 1.24
CA ILE A 203 -7.45 2.86 0.14
C ILE A 203 -6.23 3.75 0.35
N TYR A 204 -5.11 3.11 0.69
CA TYR A 204 -3.81 3.75 0.87
C TYR A 204 -3.06 3.83 -0.46
N CYS A 205 -2.78 5.04 -0.89
CA CYS A 205 -2.14 5.37 -2.15
C CYS A 205 -0.63 5.54 -1.95
N SER A 206 0.14 4.45 -2.16
CA SER A 206 1.61 4.44 -2.10
C SER A 206 2.19 4.63 -3.51
N PHE A 207 2.15 5.88 -3.98
CA PHE A 207 2.71 6.27 -5.27
C PHE A 207 3.03 7.77 -5.33
N CYS A 208 3.88 8.17 -6.28
CA CYS A 208 4.23 9.57 -6.53
C CYS A 208 3.04 10.39 -7.05
N ARG A 209 3.01 11.68 -6.73
CA ARG A 209 1.90 12.58 -7.07
C ARG A 209 2.35 13.82 -7.85
N ASN A 210 3.56 13.78 -8.39
CA ASN A 210 4.15 14.80 -9.25
C ASN A 210 3.57 14.76 -10.67
N GLU A 211 3.77 15.81 -11.46
CA GLU A 211 3.32 15.84 -12.86
C GLU A 211 4.21 14.97 -13.76
N LEU A 212 3.63 14.40 -14.83
CA LEU A 212 4.40 13.70 -15.87
C LEU A 212 5.34 14.69 -16.58
N SER A 213 6.65 14.52 -16.44
CA SER A 213 7.61 15.16 -17.35
C SER A 213 7.50 14.54 -18.74
N VAL A 214 7.15 15.34 -19.74
CA VAL A 214 7.23 14.96 -21.15
C VAL A 214 8.71 15.08 -21.57
N GLY A 215 9.36 13.95 -21.89
CA GLY A 215 10.74 13.92 -22.40
C GLY A 215 11.82 14.16 -21.35
N ASN A 216 12.23 13.11 -20.62
CA ASN A 216 13.45 12.98 -19.78
C ASN A 216 13.92 14.16 -18.90
N LEU A 217 13.11 15.19 -18.70
CA LEU A 217 13.43 16.37 -17.89
C LEU A 217 12.42 16.48 -16.75
N ILE A 218 12.65 15.73 -15.67
CA ILE A 218 12.02 16.01 -14.38
C ILE A 218 12.74 17.23 -13.81
N LEU A 219 12.24 18.43 -14.12
CA LEU A 219 12.67 19.64 -13.43
C LEU A 219 12.13 19.60 -11.99
N GLY A 220 12.98 19.18 -11.05
CA GLY A 220 12.98 19.62 -9.65
C GLY A 220 11.72 19.35 -8.81
N THR A 221 11.00 18.24 -9.02
CA THR A 221 9.87 17.93 -8.12
C THR A 221 10.41 17.53 -6.74
N PRO A 222 10.06 18.23 -5.65
CA PRO A 222 10.57 17.93 -4.32
C PRO A 222 10.21 16.49 -3.89
N SER A 223 11.15 15.83 -3.23
CA SER A 223 10.96 14.49 -2.66
C SER A 223 10.31 14.59 -1.29
N TRP A 224 9.32 13.75 -1.00
CA TRP A 224 8.60 13.70 0.26
C TRP A 224 8.87 12.41 1.01
N ASP A 225 9.45 12.52 2.20
CA ASP A 225 9.64 11.42 3.14
C ASP A 225 8.37 11.27 4.00
N SER A 226 7.57 10.24 3.71
CA SER A 226 6.31 9.99 4.42
C SER A 226 6.49 9.50 5.86
N LYS A 227 7.67 8.99 6.23
CA LYS A 227 7.97 8.55 7.60
C LYS A 227 8.24 9.74 8.50
N LYS A 228 8.92 10.76 7.95
CA LYS A 228 9.28 12.00 8.66
C LYS A 228 8.34 13.17 8.40
N ARG A 229 7.44 13.05 7.41
CA ARG A 229 6.51 14.10 6.94
C ARG A 229 7.23 15.39 6.56
N LYS A 230 8.31 15.29 5.78
CA LYS A 230 9.09 16.44 5.34
C LYS A 230 9.60 16.29 3.91
N VAL A 231 9.99 17.41 3.34
CA VAL A 231 10.73 17.44 2.08
C VAL A 231 12.17 16.99 2.36
N ASN A 232 12.68 16.06 1.55
CA ASN A 232 14.11 15.76 1.51
C ASN A 232 14.76 16.64 0.44
N THR A 233 15.63 17.54 0.90
CA THR A 233 16.50 18.40 0.08
C THR A 233 17.80 17.67 -0.24
#